data_AF-A0A7S2MMR7-F1
#
_entry.id   AF-A0A7S2MMR7-F1
#
_cell.length_a   1.000
_cell.length_b   1.000
_cell.length_c   1.000
_cell.angle_alpha   90.00
_cell.angle_beta   90.00
_cell.angle_gamma   90.00
#
_symmetry.space_group_name_H-M   'P 1'
#
loop_
_entity.id
_entity.type
_entity.pdbx_description
1 polymer ?
#
loop_
_entity_poly.entity_id
_entity_poly.type
_entity_poly.pdbx_seq_one_letter_code
_entity_poly.pdbx_strand_id
1 'polypeptide(L)'
;DDYERYTRDSRFTWYREVMEKHNCPGIMLAHHLGDVEENVVSNVMHGALPNHLSGMREVGSVEGCTVWRPLLPWRKDAILRFAHTYGVPYFKDSTPSWSTRYSLRQRLLP
;
A
#
# COMPACT_ATOMS: atom_id res chain seq x y z
N ASP A 1 -15.69 -2.32 3.74
CA ASP A 1 -15.71 -1.64 2.44
C ASP A 1 -15.87 -0.12 2.54
N ASP A 2 -16.93 0.41 3.15
CA ASP A 2 -17.13 1.87 3.25
C ASP A 2 -16.02 2.60 4.02
N TYR A 3 -15.52 2.01 5.12
CA TYR A 3 -14.42 2.58 5.90
C TYR A 3 -13.12 2.71 5.08
N GLU A 4 -12.72 1.65 4.36
CA GLU A 4 -11.52 1.67 3.53
C GLU A 4 -11.66 2.66 2.37
N ARG A 5 -12.86 2.75 1.76
CA ARG A 5 -13.16 3.75 0.72
C ARG A 5 -13.04 5.17 1.25
N TYR A 6 -13.69 5.49 2.37
CA TYR A 6 -13.70 6.85 2.93
C TYR A 6 -12.33 7.31 3.41
N THR A 7 -11.59 6.43 4.10
CA THR A 7 -10.24 6.74 4.58
C THR A 7 -9.25 6.88 3.43
N ARG A 8 -9.39 6.07 2.37
CA ARG A 8 -8.61 6.21 1.15
C ARG A 8 -8.89 7.55 0.47
N ASP A 9 -10.16 7.89 0.24
CA ASP A 9 -10.56 9.14 -0.40
C ASP A 9 -10.05 10.37 0.38
N SER A 10 -10.26 10.38 1.70
CA SER A 10 -9.77 11.45 2.59
C SER A 10 -8.26 11.62 2.50
N ARG A 11 -7.51 10.51 2.50
CA ARG A 11 -6.05 10.52 2.42
C ARG A 11 -5.54 11.07 1.08
N PHE A 12 -6.12 10.62 -0.03
CA PHE A 12 -5.70 11.08 -1.36
C PHE A 12 -6.14 12.52 -1.65
N THR A 13 -7.27 12.96 -1.11
CA THR A 13 -7.66 14.38 -1.14
C THR A 13 -6.63 15.24 -0.41
N TRP A 14 -6.22 14.85 0.80
CA TRP A 14 -5.18 15.56 1.53
C TRP A 14 -3.83 15.56 0.79
N TYR A 15 -3.44 14.45 0.15
CA TYR A 15 -2.23 14.40 -0.65
C TYR A 15 -2.25 15.41 -1.81
N ARG A 16 -3.37 15.54 -2.53
CA ARG A 16 -3.51 16.54 -3.60
C ARG A 16 -3.34 17.95 -3.08
N GLU A 17 -3.99 18.29 -1.98
CA GLU A 17 -3.89 19.62 -1.35
C GLU A 17 -2.45 19.96 -0.96
N VAL A 18 -1.73 19.00 -0.36
CA VAL A 18 -0.31 19.18 0.01
C VAL A 18 0.58 19.30 -1.23
N MET A 19 0.34 18.47 -2.25
CA MET A 19 1.10 18.51 -3.51
C MET A 19 0.94 19.86 -4.21
N GLU A 20 -0.29 20.38 -4.28
CA GLU A 20 -0.58 21.69 -4.88
C GLU A 20 0.07 22.82 -4.07
N LYS A 21 -0.13 22.82 -2.74
CA LYS A 21 0.42 23.83 -1.83
C LYS A 21 1.94 23.94 -1.89
N HIS A 22 2.63 22.82 -2.04
CA HIS A 22 4.10 22.74 -1.99
C HIS A 22 4.74 22.50 -3.37
N ASN A 23 3.96 22.54 -4.45
CA ASN A 23 4.40 22.25 -5.81
C ASN A 23 5.20 20.92 -5.92
N CYS A 24 4.72 19.88 -5.22
CA CYS A 24 5.37 18.58 -5.19
C CYS A 24 4.95 17.74 -6.41
N PRO A 25 5.90 17.10 -7.12
CA PRO A 25 5.58 16.32 -8.32
C PRO A 25 4.89 14.98 -8.04
N GLY A 26 4.82 14.56 -6.77
CA GLY A 26 4.23 13.28 -6.36
C GLY A 26 4.46 12.98 -4.89
N ILE A 27 3.97 11.82 -4.47
CA ILE A 27 4.12 11.27 -3.11
C ILE A 27 4.87 9.94 -3.14
N MET A 28 5.56 9.64 -2.04
CA MET A 28 6.20 8.34 -1.83
C MET A 28 5.40 7.54 -0.80
N LEU A 29 5.06 6.30 -1.15
CA LEU A 29 4.39 5.37 -0.23
C LEU A 29 5.26 4.13 -0.04
N ALA A 30 5.37 3.68 1.20
CA ALA A 30 6.18 2.54 1.61
C ALA A 30 5.53 1.17 1.31
N HIS A 31 4.88 1.05 0.14
CA HIS A 31 4.34 -0.24 -0.29
C HIS A 31 5.50 -1.21 -0.58
N HIS A 32 5.33 -2.45 -0.15
CA HIS A 32 6.31 -3.53 -0.27
C HIS A 32 5.73 -4.73 -1.02
N LEU A 33 6.54 -5.74 -1.33
CA LEU A 33 6.15 -6.88 -2.16
C LEU A 33 4.89 -7.60 -1.64
N GLY A 34 4.78 -7.79 -0.32
CA GLY A 34 3.58 -8.36 0.30
C GLY A 34 2.29 -7.57 0.04
N ASP A 35 2.35 -6.26 -0.17
CA ASP A 35 1.17 -5.48 -0.52
C ASP A 35 0.72 -5.77 -1.97
N VAL A 36 1.66 -6.10 -2.87
CA VAL A 36 1.34 -6.53 -4.24
C VAL A 36 0.64 -7.88 -4.20
N GLU A 37 1.19 -8.83 -3.43
CA GLU A 37 0.61 -10.17 -3.22
C GLU A 37 -0.83 -10.05 -2.69
N GLU A 38 -1.06 -9.24 -1.66
CA GLU A 38 -2.39 -8.96 -1.11
C GLU A 38 -3.36 -8.36 -2.15
N ASN A 39 -2.87 -7.40 -2.96
CA ASN A 39 -3.69 -6.76 -3.99
C ASN A 39 -4.11 -7.74 -5.09
N VAL A 40 -3.17 -8.58 -5.54
CA VAL A 40 -3.46 -9.63 -6.53
C VAL A 40 -4.51 -10.61 -6.02
N VAL A 41 -4.35 -11.12 -4.79
CA VAL A 41 -5.35 -12.03 -4.19
C VAL A 41 -6.70 -11.34 -4.05
N SER A 42 -6.72 -10.09 -3.60
CA SER A 42 -7.96 -9.31 -3.48
C SER A 42 -8.66 -9.14 -4.83
N ASN A 43 -7.92 -8.80 -5.89
CA ASN A 43 -8.50 -8.64 -7.24
C ASN A 43 -9.05 -9.97 -7.78
N VAL A 44 -8.36 -11.08 -7.54
CA VAL A 44 -8.87 -12.42 -7.91
C VAL A 44 -10.18 -12.73 -7.20
N MET A 45 -10.26 -12.48 -5.89
CA MET A 45 -11.49 -12.70 -5.11
C MET A 45 -12.68 -11.85 -5.60
N HIS A 46 -12.42 -10.66 -6.15
CA HIS A 46 -13.44 -9.79 -6.72
C HIS A 46 -13.71 -10.04 -8.21
N GLY A 47 -13.16 -11.11 -8.80
CA GLY A 47 -13.45 -11.53 -10.18
C GLY A 47 -12.80 -10.66 -11.26
N ALA A 48 -11.67 -10.00 -10.95
CA ALA A 48 -10.95 -9.18 -11.93
C ALA A 48 -10.41 -10.03 -13.10
N LEU A 49 -10.55 -9.52 -14.32
CA LEU A 49 -9.99 -10.13 -15.54
C LEU A 49 -8.45 -10.19 -15.49
N PRO A 50 -7.79 -11.15 -16.19
CA PRO A 50 -6.33 -11.31 -16.17
C PRO A 50 -5.53 -10.04 -16.49
N ASN A 51 -6.09 -9.16 -17.32
CA ASN A 51 -5.47 -7.90 -17.74
C ASN A 51 -5.46 -6.83 -16.62
N HIS A 52 -6.24 -7.03 -15.56
CA HIS A 52 -6.29 -6.21 -14.34
C HIS A 52 -5.63 -6.90 -13.14
N LEU A 53 -4.98 -8.05 -13.34
CA LEU A 53 -4.12 -8.67 -12.32
C LEU A 53 -2.75 -7.99 -12.20
N SER A 54 -2.43 -7.04 -13.09
CA SER A 54 -1.24 -6.22 -12.94
C SER A 54 -1.34 -5.48 -11.61
N GLY A 55 -0.59 -5.94 -10.60
CA GLY A 55 -0.67 -5.42 -9.24
C GLY A 55 -0.19 -3.95 -9.15
N MET A 56 0.40 -3.60 -8.02
CA MET A 56 0.98 -2.26 -7.89
C MET A 56 2.24 -2.12 -8.76
N ARG A 57 2.42 -0.93 -9.34
CA ARG A 57 3.64 -0.53 -10.06
C ARG A 57 4.48 0.40 -9.19
N GLU A 58 5.80 0.38 -9.39
CA GLU A 58 6.73 1.28 -8.67
C GLU A 58 6.38 2.75 -8.88
N VAL A 59 5.95 3.11 -10.08
CA VAL A 59 5.44 4.45 -10.41
C VAL A 59 4.05 4.32 -11.02
N GLY A 60 3.10 5.13 -10.57
CA GLY A 60 1.76 5.18 -11.14
C GLY A 60 0.97 6.39 -10.68
N SER A 61 -0.19 6.62 -11.31
CA SER A 61 -1.13 7.65 -10.89
C SER A 61 -2.29 7.02 -10.12
N VAL A 62 -2.68 7.62 -9.00
CA VAL A 62 -3.75 7.14 -8.12
C VAL A 62 -4.54 8.34 -7.61
N GLU A 63 -5.85 8.40 -7.89
CA GLU A 63 -6.72 9.54 -7.53
C GLU A 63 -6.13 10.90 -7.91
N GLY A 64 -5.51 11.01 -9.09
CA GLY A 64 -4.86 12.24 -9.56
C GLY A 64 -3.50 12.56 -8.92
N CYS A 65 -2.99 11.71 -8.01
CA CYS A 65 -1.66 11.84 -7.44
C CYS A 65 -0.65 10.95 -8.17
N THR A 66 0.51 11.50 -8.53
CA THR A 66 1.68 10.67 -8.88
C THR A 66 2.19 9.98 -7.62
N VAL A 67 2.31 8.65 -7.65
CA VAL A 67 2.73 7.82 -6.52
C VAL A 67 3.97 7.01 -6.89
N TRP A 68 5.03 7.19 -6.10
CA TRP A 68 6.24 6.39 -6.12
C TRP A 68 6.26 5.38 -4.97
N ARG A 69 6.70 4.15 -5.25
CA ARG A 69 6.76 3.02 -4.30
C ARG A 69 8.16 2.41 -4.34
N PRO A 70 9.19 3.09 -3.80
CA PRO A 70 10.58 2.62 -3.89
C PRO A 70 10.80 1.29 -3.15
N LEU A 71 9.93 0.94 -2.19
CA LEU A 71 10.05 -0.29 -1.42
C LEU A 71 9.32 -1.49 -2.04
N LEU A 72 8.67 -1.31 -3.20
CA LEU A 72 7.79 -2.31 -3.80
C LEU A 72 8.48 -3.65 -4.11
N PRO A 73 9.75 -3.69 -4.57
CA PRO A 73 10.45 -4.96 -4.82
C PRO A 73 10.85 -5.71 -3.54
N TRP A 74 10.80 -5.06 -2.38
CA TRP A 74 11.35 -5.60 -1.13
C TRP A 74 10.27 -6.29 -0.30
N ARG A 75 10.63 -7.38 0.38
CA ARG A 75 9.76 -8.01 1.38
C ARG A 75 9.85 -7.28 2.73
N LYS A 76 8.79 -7.36 3.53
CA LYS A 76 8.67 -6.66 4.83
C LYS A 76 9.80 -7.03 5.80
N ASP A 77 10.23 -8.29 5.81
CA ASP A 77 11.33 -8.77 6.63
C ASP A 77 12.66 -8.09 6.30
N ALA A 78 12.95 -7.81 5.03
CA ALA A 78 14.13 -7.06 4.62
C ALA A 78 14.09 -5.61 5.11
N ILE A 79 12.93 -4.95 5.01
CA ILE A 79 12.71 -3.59 5.49
C ILE A 79 12.88 -3.52 7.02
N LEU A 80 12.32 -4.49 7.75
CA LEU A 80 12.46 -4.56 9.20
C LEU A 80 13.90 -4.85 9.61
N ARG A 81 14.60 -5.77 8.95
CA ARG A 81 16.03 -6.01 9.19
C ARG A 81 16.84 -4.73 9.03
N PHE A 82 16.59 -3.96 7.97
CA PHE A 82 17.23 -2.67 7.77
C PHE A 82 16.94 -1.72 8.96
N ALA A 83 15.68 -1.59 9.35
CA ALA A 83 15.30 -0.75 10.48
C ALA A 83 15.98 -1.19 11.79
N HIS A 84 16.07 -2.48 12.06
CA HIS A 84 16.78 -3.02 13.22
C HIS A 84 18.29 -2.74 13.17
N THR A 85 18.93 -3.01 12.04
CA THR A 85 20.38 -2.82 11.87
C THR A 85 20.80 -1.38 12.07
N TYR A 86 20.00 -0.43 11.61
CA TYR A 86 20.30 1.00 11.67
C TYR A 86 19.57 1.74 12.80
N GLY A 87 18.86 1.02 13.67
CA GLY A 87 18.15 1.61 14.81
C GLY A 87 17.02 2.58 14.43
N VAL A 88 16.38 2.39 13.28
CA VAL A 88 15.24 3.21 12.84
C VAL A 88 14.00 2.81 13.66
N PRO A 89 13.43 3.70 14.49
CA PRO A 89 12.24 3.38 15.28
C PRO A 89 11.02 3.27 14.38
N TYR A 90 10.14 2.31 14.68
CA TYR A 90 8.88 2.11 13.96
C TYR A 90 7.78 1.58 14.89
N PHE A 91 6.52 1.83 14.53
CA PHE A 91 5.37 1.28 15.23
C PHE A 91 5.06 -0.15 14.78
N LYS A 92 4.57 -0.98 15.71
CA LYS A 92 4.09 -2.32 15.37
C LYS A 92 2.80 -2.24 14.55
N ASP A 93 2.58 -3.27 13.73
CA ASP A 93 1.41 -3.36 12.85
C ASP A 93 0.11 -3.26 13.65
N SER A 94 -0.70 -2.27 13.33
CA SER A 94 -1.98 -1.99 13.97
C SER A 94 -3.18 -2.36 13.08
N THR A 95 -2.97 -3.19 12.06
CA THR A 95 -4.05 -3.61 11.14
C THR A 95 -5.19 -4.25 11.95
N PRO A 96 -6.42 -3.70 11.91
CA PRO A 96 -7.53 -4.20 12.71
C PRO A 96 -7.88 -5.66 12.35
N SER A 97 -8.14 -6.47 13.36
CA SER A 97 -8.42 -7.91 13.20
C SER A 97 -9.66 -8.22 12.35
N TRP A 98 -10.61 -7.29 12.28
CA TRP A 98 -11.84 -7.42 11.49
C TRP A 98 -11.68 -7.02 10.02
N SER A 99 -10.52 -6.49 9.61
CA SER A 99 -10.31 -6.06 8.22
C SER A 99 -10.10 -7.24 7.27
N THR A 100 -10.57 -7.10 6.03
CA THR A 100 -10.28 -8.04 4.93
C THR A 100 -8.78 -8.24 4.77
N ARG A 101 -8.02 -7.14 4.93
CA ARG A 101 -6.56 -7.13 4.89
C ARG A 101 -5.92 -8.00 5.97
N TYR A 102 -6.39 -7.92 7.22
CA TYR A 102 -5.92 -8.78 8.30
C TYR A 102 -6.21 -10.26 8.01
N SER A 103 -7.42 -10.55 7.54
CA SER A 103 -7.84 -11.92 7.21
C SER A 103 -6.97 -12.54 6.10
N LEU A 104 -6.63 -11.77 5.07
CA LEU A 104 -5.71 -12.17 4.00
C LEU A 104 -4.32 -12.53 4.54
N ARG A 105 -3.75 -11.65 5.38
CA ARG A 105 -2.41 -11.84 5.97
C ARG A 105 -2.30 -13.03 6.92
N GLN A 106 -3.37 -13.34 7.65
CA GLN A 106 -3.31 -14.34 8.73
C GLN A 106 -3.78 -15.73 8.31
N ARG A 107 -4.61 -15.83 7.25
CA ARG A 107 -5.27 -17.10 6.89
C ARG A 107 -4.94 -17.61 5.50
N LEU A 108 -4.43 -16.76 4.61
CA LEU A 108 -4.35 -17.08 3.17
C LEU A 108 -2.94 -16.89 2.59
N LEU A 109 -2.16 -15.96 3.13
CA LEU A 109 -0.75 -15.80 2.77
C LEU A 109 0.11 -16.55 3.80
N PRO A 110 1.09 -17.38 3.38
CA PRO A 110 1.97 -18.12 4.27
C PRO A 110 2.94 -17.23 5.05
#